data_AF-A0A4Q0PMC2-F1
#
_entry.id   AF-A0A4Q0PMC2-F1
#
_cell.length_a   1.000
_cell.length_b   1.000
_cell.length_c   1.000
_cell.angle_alpha   90.00
_cell.angle_beta   90.00
_cell.angle_gamma   90.00
#
_symmetry.space_group_name_H-M   'P 1'
#
loop_
_entity.id
_entity.type
_entity.pdbx_description
1 polymer ?
#
loop_
_entity_poly.entity_id
_entity_poly.type
_entity_poly.pdbx_seq_one_letter_code
_entity_poly.pdbx_strand_id
1 'polypeptide(L)'
;MDSLDPLHELESELEKQIRREGVGEYDGHEIAMDLSDGFLYMYSANAETLFKAVKPTLEKSKFMKGAVARLRFGPPEEGIKEIEVKLQE
;
A
#
# COMPACT_ATOMS: atom_id res chain seq x y z
N MET A 1 -9.50 -12.10 -14.85
CA MET A 1 -9.31 -10.64 -14.73
C MET A 1 -7.92 -10.46 -15.27
N ASP A 2 -7.80 -10.20 -16.57
CA ASP A 2 -6.54 -10.43 -17.28
C ASP A 2 -5.85 -9.09 -17.62
N SER A 3 -6.19 -8.05 -16.87
CA SER A 3 -5.67 -6.70 -17.04
C SER A 3 -5.23 -6.12 -15.71
N LEU A 4 -4.13 -5.37 -15.74
CA LEU A 4 -3.59 -4.61 -14.61
C LEU A 4 -4.31 -3.28 -14.40
N ASP A 5 -5.34 -2.96 -15.20
CA ASP A 5 -6.11 -1.71 -15.06
C ASP A 5 -6.59 -1.44 -13.63
N PRO A 6 -7.15 -2.40 -12.87
CA PRO A 6 -7.58 -2.15 -11.50
C PRO A 6 -6.42 -1.79 -10.57
N LEU A 7 -5.22 -2.32 -10.84
CA LEU A 7 -4.03 -1.93 -10.10
C LEU A 7 -3.67 -0.49 -10.45
N HIS A 8 -3.48 -0.15 -11.73
CA HIS A 8 -3.11 1.20 -12.15
C HIS A 8 -4.09 2.28 -11.65
N GLU A 9 -5.39 1.96 -11.61
CA GLU A 9 -6.41 2.81 -11.00
C GLU A 9 -6.13 3.03 -9.50
N LEU A 10 -5.89 1.96 -8.74
CA LEU A 10 -5.53 2.04 -7.33
C LEU A 10 -4.24 2.86 -7.12
N GLU A 11 -3.19 2.64 -7.91
CA GLU A 11 -1.95 3.41 -7.81
C GLU A 11 -2.19 4.90 -8.00
N SER A 12 -2.96 5.26 -9.02
CA SER A 12 -3.28 6.66 -9.31
C SER A 12 -4.10 7.31 -8.18
N GLU A 13 -5.03 6.57 -7.58
CA GLU A 13 -5.80 7.04 -6.44
C GLU A 13 -4.93 7.23 -5.20
N LEU A 14 -4.04 6.27 -4.89
CA LEU A 14 -3.10 6.34 -3.78
C LEU A 14 -2.15 7.53 -3.94
N GLU A 15 -1.49 7.66 -5.09
CA GLU A 15 -0.54 8.75 -5.35
C GLU A 15 -1.22 10.12 -5.19
N LYS A 16 -2.40 10.31 -5.81
CA LYS A 16 -3.16 11.56 -5.69
C LYS A 16 -3.56 11.84 -4.25
N GLN A 17 -4.02 10.83 -3.52
CA GLN A 17 -4.46 10.99 -2.14
C GLN A 17 -3.29 11.36 -1.23
N ILE A 18 -2.21 10.58 -1.29
CA ILE A 18 -1.00 10.77 -0.48
C ILE A 18 -0.42 12.17 -0.73
N ARG A 19 -0.31 12.58 -1.99
CA ARG A 19 0.19 13.91 -2.37
C ARG A 19 -0.72 15.04 -1.89
N ARG A 20 -2.05 14.86 -2.01
CA ARG A 20 -3.03 15.86 -1.56
C ARG A 20 -2.97 16.08 -0.05
N GLU A 21 -2.78 15.01 0.72
CA GLU A 21 -2.73 15.06 2.18
C GLU A 21 -1.34 15.39 2.72
N GLY A 22 -0.29 15.28 1.89
CA GLY A 22 1.08 15.62 2.27
C GLY A 22 1.68 14.65 3.30
N VAL A 23 1.24 13.38 3.27
CA VAL A 23 1.56 12.38 4.30
C VAL A 23 2.66 11.39 3.90
N GLY A 24 3.21 11.51 2.69
CA GLY A 24 4.23 10.60 2.17
C GLY A 24 4.31 10.63 0.65
N GLU A 25 4.77 9.51 0.08
CA GLU A 25 4.89 9.28 -1.36
C GLU A 25 4.51 7.83 -1.70
N TYR A 26 3.92 7.64 -2.87
CA TYR A 26 3.77 6.32 -3.50
C TYR A 26 4.98 6.08 -4.41
N ASP A 27 5.65 4.93 -4.25
CA ASP A 27 6.90 4.63 -4.96
C ASP A 27 6.66 3.67 -6.13
N GLY A 28 5.83 2.65 -5.93
CA GLY A 28 5.51 1.68 -6.99
C GLY A 28 5.03 0.34 -6.45
N HIS A 29 5.11 -0.68 -7.31
CA HIS A 29 4.68 -2.04 -7.00
C HIS A 29 5.64 -3.09 -7.54
N GLU A 30 5.54 -4.30 -6.98
CA GLU A 30 6.07 -5.53 -7.55
C GLU A 30 4.92 -6.54 -7.66
N ILE A 31 4.79 -7.25 -8.79
CA ILE A 31 3.74 -8.26 -8.99
C ILE A 31 4.38 -9.54 -9.53
N ALA A 32 3.86 -10.69 -9.10
CA ALA A 32 4.22 -11.99 -9.64
C ALA A 32 3.84 -12.10 -11.13
N MET A 33 4.64 -12.81 -11.94
CA MET A 33 4.37 -12.94 -13.38
C MET A 33 3.01 -13.58 -13.72
N ASP A 34 2.48 -14.38 -12.80
CA ASP A 34 1.19 -15.05 -12.90
C ASP A 34 0.03 -14.24 -12.27
N LEU A 35 0.32 -13.02 -11.80
CA LEU A 35 -0.62 -12.11 -11.14
C LEU A 35 -1.22 -12.66 -9.83
N SER A 36 -0.58 -13.65 -9.21
CA SER A 36 -1.10 -14.30 -8.00
C SER A 36 -0.88 -13.49 -6.72
N ASP A 37 0.16 -12.65 -6.67
CA ASP A 37 0.54 -11.86 -5.50
C ASP A 37 1.32 -10.60 -5.91
N GLY A 38 1.46 -9.65 -5.00
CA GLY A 38 2.23 -8.43 -5.21
C GLY A 38 2.37 -7.54 -3.98
N PHE A 39 3.27 -6.57 -4.07
CA PHE A 39 3.55 -5.58 -3.04
C PHE A 39 3.35 -4.18 -3.59
N LEU A 40 2.78 -3.30 -2.76
CA LEU A 40 2.73 -1.85 -3.01
C LEU A 40 3.67 -1.17 -2.03
N TYR A 41 4.51 -0.26 -2.53
CA TYR A 41 5.51 0.45 -1.76
C TYR A 41 5.15 1.92 -1.62
N MET A 42 5.13 2.39 -0.38
CA MET A 42 4.86 3.77 -0.01
C MET A 42 5.76 4.17 1.14
N TYR A 43 6.21 5.43 1.15
CA TYR A 43 7.15 5.93 2.15
C TYR A 43 6.64 7.21 2.81
N SER A 44 6.94 7.36 4.09
CA SER A 44 6.64 8.58 4.83
C SER A 44 7.55 8.74 6.04
N ALA A 45 7.56 9.94 6.62
CA ALA A 45 8.16 10.17 7.92
C ALA A 45 7.36 9.53 9.08
N ASN A 46 6.10 9.14 8.84
CA ASN A 46 5.24 8.49 9.84
C ASN A 46 4.31 7.45 9.18
N ALA A 47 4.65 6.17 9.36
CA ALA A 47 3.94 5.04 8.76
C ALA A 47 2.47 4.94 9.19
N GLU A 48 2.14 5.32 10.43
CA GLU A 48 0.75 5.29 10.90
C GLU A 48 -0.12 6.34 10.22
N THR A 49 0.39 7.56 10.07
CA THR A 49 -0.34 8.65 9.40
C THR A 49 -0.60 8.29 7.95
N LEU A 50 0.42 7.80 7.24
CA LEU A 50 0.30 7.32 5.87
C LEU A 50 -0.73 6.18 5.77
N PHE A 51 -0.62 5.17 6.63
CA PHE A 51 -1.54 4.03 6.61
C PHE A 51 -2.99 4.46 6.87
N LYS A 52 -3.24 5.33 7.87
CA LYS A 52 -4.58 5.86 8.15
C LYS A 52 -5.18 6.59 6.95
N ALA A 53 -4.36 7.32 6.20
CA ALA A 53 -4.79 8.01 4.99
C ALA A 53 -5.17 7.01 3.89
N VAL A 54 -4.30 6.06 3.56
CA VAL A 54 -4.52 5.17 2.40
C VAL A 54 -5.48 4.02 2.66
N LYS A 55 -5.67 3.61 3.92
CA LYS A 55 -6.47 2.45 4.30
C LYS A 55 -7.87 2.42 3.67
N PRO A 56 -8.67 3.50 3.68
CA PRO A 56 -10.01 3.48 3.07
C PRO A 56 -9.98 3.24 1.55
N THR A 57 -8.92 3.64 0.87
CA THR A 57 -8.75 3.43 -0.58
C THR A 57 -8.32 2.00 -0.84
N LEU A 58 -7.40 1.46 -0.05
CA LEU A 58 -7.03 0.03 -0.11
C LEU A 58 -8.25 -0.88 0.16
N GLU A 59 -9.07 -0.59 1.17
CA GLU A 59 -10.25 -1.38 1.52
C GLU A 59 -11.38 -1.32 0.47
N LYS A 60 -11.42 -0.28 -0.38
CA LYS A 60 -12.38 -0.20 -1.51
C LYS A 60 -11.97 -1.08 -2.69
N SER A 61 -10.68 -1.34 -2.86
CA SER A 61 -10.15 -2.15 -3.96
C SER A 61 -10.43 -3.63 -3.73
N LYS A 62 -11.25 -4.23 -4.60
CA LYS A 62 -11.71 -5.62 -4.43
C LYS A 62 -10.57 -6.64 -4.35
N PHE A 63 -9.49 -6.45 -5.10
CA PHE A 63 -8.36 -7.37 -5.11
C PHE A 63 -7.43 -7.20 -3.89
N MET A 64 -7.60 -6.15 -3.10
CA MET A 64 -6.84 -5.91 -1.86
C MET A 64 -7.49 -6.54 -0.63
N LYS A 65 -8.65 -7.18 -0.78
CA LYS A 65 -9.34 -7.89 0.31
C LYS A 65 -8.43 -8.96 0.90
N GLY A 66 -8.25 -8.92 2.21
CA GLY A 66 -7.36 -9.84 2.92
C GLY A 66 -5.86 -9.56 2.79
N ALA A 67 -5.44 -8.52 2.05
CA ALA A 67 -4.04 -8.11 1.99
C ALA A 67 -3.52 -7.65 3.37
N VAL A 68 -2.21 -7.68 3.55
CA VAL A 68 -1.55 -7.30 4.80
C VAL A 68 -0.73 -6.03 4.59
N ALA A 69 -1.06 -4.98 5.33
CA ALA A 69 -0.25 -3.77 5.39
C ALA A 69 0.85 -3.94 6.45
N ARG A 70 2.10 -3.81 6.05
CA ARG A 70 3.27 -3.87 6.95
C ARG A 70 3.78 -2.45 7.18
N LEU A 71 3.61 -1.95 8.40
CA LEU A 71 4.10 -0.64 8.83
C LEU A 71 5.48 -0.82 9.46
N ARG A 72 6.52 -0.30 8.79
CA ARG A 72 7.91 -0.33 9.27
C ARG A 72 8.28 1.02 9.89
N PHE A 73 8.85 1.00 11.09
CA PHE A 73 9.24 2.20 11.84
C PHE A 73 10.76 2.38 11.87
N GLY A 74 11.33 2.85 10.76
CA GLY A 74 12.78 3.08 10.64
C GLY A 74 13.32 2.65 9.26
N PRO A 75 14.65 2.73 9.07
CA PRO A 75 15.30 2.29 7.84
C PRO A 75 15.08 0.78 7.60
N PRO A 76 15.32 0.27 6.38
CA PRO A 76 15.19 -1.16 6.06
C PRO A 76 16.40 -1.96 6.60
N GLU A 77 16.53 -2.01 7.92
CA GLU A 77 17.57 -2.77 8.64
C GLU A 77 16.96 -3.95 9.41
N GLU A 78 17.76 -4.97 9.71
CA GLU A 78 17.31 -6.08 10.55
C GLU A 78 16.95 -5.60 11.97
N GLY A 79 15.88 -6.15 12.54
CA GLY A 79 15.44 -5.85 13.91
C GLY A 79 14.57 -4.60 14.05
N ILE A 80 14.20 -3.95 12.95
CA ILE A 80 13.30 -2.78 12.97
C ILE A 80 11.88 -3.20 13.32
N LYS A 81 11.22 -2.38 14.14
CA LYS A 81 9.85 -2.62 14.57
C LYS A 81 8.91 -2.58 13.37
N GLU A 82 8.18 -3.68 13.16
CA GLU A 82 7.11 -3.78 12.18
C GLU A 82 5.78 -4.06 12.89
N ILE A 83 4.69 -3.51 12.33
CA ILE A 83 3.32 -3.85 12.71
C ILE A 83 2.60 -4.31 11.45
N GLU A 84 1.94 -5.46 11.53
CA GLU A 84 1.10 -5.97 10.46
C GLU A 84 -0.37 -5.69 10.75
N VAL A 85 -1.08 -5.18 9.74
CA VAL A 85 -2.51 -4.94 9.81
C VAL A 85 -3.18 -5.61 8.61
N LYS A 86 -4.02 -6.61 8.88
CA LYS A 86 -4.84 -7.24 7.83
C LYS A 86 -5.97 -6.31 7.41
N LEU A 87 -6.13 -6.10 6.10
CA LEU A 87 -7.27 -5.39 5.53
C LEU A 87 -8.54 -6.25 5.63
N GLN A 88 -9.70 -5.61 5.66
CA GLN A 88 -10.98 -6.30 5.76
C GLN A 88 -11.19 -7.28 4.58
N GLU A 89 -11.92 -8.36 4.84
CA GLU A 89 -12.28 -9.39 3.84
C GLU A 89 -13.45 -8.99 2.95
#